data_AF-A0A645BK82-F1
#
_entry.id   AF-A0A645BK82-F1
#
_cell.length_a   1.000
_cell.length_b   1.000
_cell.length_c   1.000
_cell.angle_alpha   90.00
_cell.angle_beta   90.00
_cell.angle_gamma   90.00
#
_symmetry.space_group_name_H-M   'P 1'
#
loop_
_entity.id
_entity.type
_entity.pdbx_description
1 polymer ?
#
loop_
_entity_poly.entity_id
_entity_poly.type
_entity_poly.pdbx_seq_one_letter_code
_entity_poly.pdbx_strand_id
1 'polypeptide(L)'
;MRRGYSSISPAEAARWLIHCQAYDISGIKSGAVGDDRVKGGKGYPIGNGWAGWLGGITVTGSSLRETLLLNFVANSYQDDDLPVWELPQLTSSARRGAQGTGPVSLFSWPQRRIRLFTNDQGNVSSVLVCNGDPIDYQFQRWNEVMTGWRHSVPQSKKFNTQVYMPRQFIPTEKLWRGLDALLPVLQSDAQYLPARVLDWSAKLAGDGILPDDHLTEIETVGVTYGAQSASWDEIFSDKLAFNVRLAASHSFPAKEIVFSAVARAVEAINALGSLAGNLQVAAGGDYDSAAAAARASGFAETDSDFRAWLATFDPEGDLEGQLQQFTDAARDRILRLAEGYLREAGPTAWVGRKVTRNRQEHVINTGQADSWFRRSLARALPYAASEEGVSA
;
A
#
# COMPACT_ATOMS: atom_id res chain seq x y z
N MET A 1 18.72 -12.08 -6.86
CA MET A 1 18.61 -13.51 -6.47
C MET A 1 19.99 -14.15 -6.46
N ARG A 2 20.44 -14.67 -5.32
CA ARG A 2 21.65 -15.52 -5.27
C ARG A 2 21.37 -16.81 -6.09
N ARG A 3 22.27 -17.15 -7.02
CA ARG A 3 22.23 -18.42 -7.76
C ARG A 3 23.33 -19.33 -7.21
N GLY A 4 23.10 -20.65 -7.17
CA GLY A 4 24.15 -21.63 -6.86
C GLY A 4 24.14 -22.26 -5.47
N TYR A 5 23.02 -22.30 -4.75
CA TYR A 5 22.92 -23.13 -3.54
C TYR A 5 22.91 -24.62 -3.90
N SER A 6 23.84 -25.39 -3.34
CA SER A 6 23.82 -26.85 -3.40
C SER A 6 22.95 -27.48 -2.30
N SER A 7 22.79 -26.78 -1.18
CA SER A 7 21.83 -27.07 -0.11
C SER A 7 21.65 -25.86 0.81
N ILE A 8 20.62 -25.88 1.66
CA ILE A 8 20.34 -24.88 2.70
C ILE A 8 20.09 -25.57 4.05
N SER A 9 20.31 -24.84 5.15
CA SER A 9 20.05 -25.37 6.50
C SER A 9 18.56 -25.64 6.72
N PRO A 10 18.18 -26.56 7.63
CA PRO A 10 16.77 -26.78 7.99
C PRO A 10 16.05 -25.50 8.44
N ALA A 11 16.73 -24.63 9.19
CA ALA A 11 16.16 -23.36 9.66
C ALA A 11 15.85 -22.40 8.51
N GLU A 12 16.72 -22.34 7.51
CA GLU A 12 16.48 -21.54 6.30
C GLU A 12 15.37 -22.16 5.43
N ALA A 13 15.37 -23.49 5.27
CA ALA A 13 14.33 -24.19 4.54
C ALA A 13 12.94 -24.00 5.18
N ALA A 14 12.84 -23.99 6.51
CA ALA A 14 11.59 -23.73 7.22
C ALA A 14 11.03 -22.33 6.94
N ARG A 15 11.89 -21.29 6.91
CA ARG A 15 11.47 -19.92 6.53
C ARG A 15 10.97 -19.86 5.10
N TRP A 16 11.67 -20.50 4.16
CA TRP A 16 11.25 -20.55 2.76
C TRP A 16 10.01 -21.40 2.54
N LEU A 17 9.79 -22.45 3.33
CA LEU A 17 8.57 -23.26 3.30
C LEU A 17 7.34 -22.40 3.63
N ILE A 18 7.40 -21.66 4.74
CA ILE A 18 6.31 -20.76 5.18
C ILE A 18 6.11 -19.66 4.13
N HIS A 19 7.19 -19.02 3.67
CA HIS A 19 7.12 -17.99 2.64
C HIS A 19 6.50 -18.51 1.33
N CYS A 20 6.86 -19.71 0.89
CA CYS A 20 6.34 -20.30 -0.34
C CYS A 20 4.85 -20.68 -0.23
N GLN A 21 4.37 -21.09 0.95
CA GLN A 21 2.93 -21.26 1.14
C GLN A 21 2.16 -19.93 0.99
N ALA A 22 2.73 -18.85 1.50
CA ALA A 22 2.05 -17.55 1.61
C ALA A 22 2.18 -16.66 0.35
N TYR A 23 3.31 -16.67 -0.35
CA TYR A 23 3.63 -15.67 -1.37
C TYR A 23 4.00 -16.24 -2.74
N ASP A 24 3.89 -17.55 -2.98
CA ASP A 24 4.36 -18.14 -4.24
C ASP A 24 3.62 -17.65 -5.50
N ILE A 25 4.31 -17.72 -6.64
CA ILE A 25 3.81 -17.34 -7.97
C ILE A 25 2.70 -18.29 -8.46
N SER A 26 1.88 -17.80 -9.39
CA SER A 26 0.85 -18.55 -10.12
C SER A 26 1.36 -19.18 -11.43
N GLY A 27 2.61 -19.64 -11.46
CA GLY A 27 3.19 -20.33 -12.62
C GLY A 27 2.81 -21.81 -12.71
N ILE A 28 3.18 -22.48 -13.82
CA ILE A 28 3.07 -23.94 -13.94
C ILE A 28 3.98 -24.61 -12.91
N LYS A 29 3.43 -25.53 -12.12
CA LYS A 29 4.12 -26.30 -11.09
C LYS A 29 4.33 -27.75 -11.52
N SER A 30 5.18 -28.47 -10.79
CA SER A 30 5.26 -29.93 -10.92
C SER A 30 3.92 -30.56 -10.55
N GLY A 31 3.51 -31.59 -11.28
CA GLY A 31 2.30 -32.34 -10.98
C GLY A 31 2.52 -33.36 -9.87
N ALA A 32 1.74 -33.27 -8.79
CA ALA A 32 1.78 -34.26 -7.72
C ALA A 32 1.03 -35.54 -8.13
N VAL A 33 1.63 -36.71 -7.95
CA VAL A 33 0.95 -37.99 -8.15
C VAL A 33 -0.24 -38.10 -7.19
N GLY A 34 -1.42 -38.40 -7.73
CA GLY A 34 -2.68 -38.46 -6.96
C GLY A 34 -3.53 -37.18 -7.00
N ASP A 35 -3.01 -36.06 -7.55
CA ASP A 35 -3.82 -34.88 -7.83
C ASP A 35 -4.49 -35.02 -9.20
N ASP A 36 -5.83 -35.08 -9.21
CA ASP A 36 -6.65 -35.27 -10.42
C ASP A 36 -6.64 -34.07 -11.38
N ARG A 37 -6.12 -32.92 -10.93
CA ARG A 37 -5.94 -31.71 -11.74
C ARG A 37 -4.67 -31.76 -12.60
N VAL A 38 -3.79 -32.73 -12.36
CA VAL A 38 -2.51 -32.85 -13.07
C VAL A 38 -2.73 -33.30 -14.51
N LYS A 39 -2.09 -32.60 -15.45
CA LYS A 39 -2.11 -32.94 -16.88
C LYS A 39 -0.68 -32.94 -17.42
N GLY A 40 -0.25 -34.04 -18.03
CA GLY A 40 1.10 -34.18 -18.57
C GLY A 40 2.21 -33.98 -17.54
N GLY A 41 2.01 -34.44 -16.30
CA GLY A 41 2.98 -34.27 -15.20
C GLY A 41 3.10 -32.84 -14.66
N LYS A 42 2.17 -31.94 -15.02
CA LYS A 42 2.17 -30.53 -14.64
C LYS A 42 0.91 -30.14 -13.87
N GLY A 43 1.08 -29.28 -12.87
CA GLY A 43 0.01 -28.55 -12.20
C GLY A 43 -0.15 -27.17 -12.84
N TYR A 44 -1.33 -26.90 -13.39
CA TYR A 44 -1.63 -25.61 -14.03
C TYR A 44 -1.99 -24.53 -12.99
N PRO A 45 -1.85 -23.23 -13.31
CA PRO A 45 -2.05 -22.13 -12.37
C PRO A 45 -3.35 -22.20 -11.55
N ILE A 46 -3.24 -22.00 -10.22
CA ILE A 46 -4.37 -21.88 -9.28
C ILE A 46 -4.41 -20.52 -8.54
N GLY A 47 -3.63 -19.56 -9.02
CA GLY A 47 -3.44 -18.26 -8.37
C GLY A 47 -2.19 -18.20 -7.48
N ASN A 48 -1.86 -16.97 -7.08
CA ASN A 48 -0.74 -16.63 -6.20
C ASN A 48 -0.98 -17.13 -4.78
N GLY A 49 0.09 -17.20 -3.97
CA GLY A 49 -0.06 -17.38 -2.53
C GLY A 49 -1.02 -16.34 -1.92
N TRP A 50 -1.80 -16.74 -0.92
CA TRP A 50 -2.83 -15.92 -0.28
C TRP A 50 -2.27 -14.55 0.15
N ALA A 51 -1.21 -14.55 0.97
CA ALA A 51 -0.58 -13.33 1.47
C ALA A 51 0.00 -12.47 0.35
N GLY A 52 0.48 -13.08 -0.73
CA GLY A 52 1.00 -12.36 -1.90
C GLY A 52 -0.04 -11.58 -2.68
N TRP A 53 -1.33 -11.91 -2.53
CA TRP A 53 -2.40 -11.11 -3.10
C TRP A 53 -2.86 -9.97 -2.16
N LEU A 54 -2.45 -9.97 -0.89
CA LEU A 54 -2.88 -8.95 0.06
C LEU A 54 -2.08 -7.64 -0.09
N GLY A 55 -2.69 -6.53 0.32
CA GLY A 55 -1.93 -5.39 0.85
C GLY A 55 -1.79 -5.58 2.35
N GLY A 56 -0.90 -6.49 2.75
CA GLY A 56 -0.77 -6.91 4.14
C GLY A 56 -0.31 -5.76 5.04
N ILE A 57 -1.00 -5.59 6.17
CA ILE A 57 -0.79 -4.59 7.21
C ILE A 57 -0.59 -5.33 8.52
N THR A 58 0.54 -5.07 9.19
CA THR A 58 0.80 -5.50 10.56
C THR A 58 0.87 -4.26 11.44
N VAL A 59 0.20 -4.26 12.58
CA VAL A 59 0.35 -3.19 13.58
C VAL A 59 1.57 -3.50 14.46
N THR A 60 2.56 -2.61 14.53
CA THR A 60 3.80 -2.83 15.27
C THR A 60 3.77 -2.11 16.61
N GLY A 61 4.25 -2.78 17.65
CA GLY A 61 4.46 -2.20 18.98
C GLY A 61 5.94 -2.06 19.32
N SER A 62 6.22 -1.58 20.53
CA SER A 62 7.57 -1.45 21.10
C SER A 62 8.26 -2.79 21.38
N SER A 63 7.51 -3.90 21.36
CA SER A 63 8.01 -5.25 21.59
C SER A 63 7.26 -6.29 20.75
N LEU A 64 7.87 -7.46 20.53
CA LEU A 64 7.19 -8.57 19.85
C LEU A 64 5.90 -8.99 20.56
N ARG A 65 5.87 -8.94 21.90
CA ARG A 65 4.67 -9.24 22.69
C ARG A 65 3.55 -8.26 22.35
N GLU A 66 3.85 -6.97 22.31
CA GLU A 66 2.88 -5.93 21.97
C GLU A 66 2.40 -6.07 20.53
N THR A 67 3.31 -6.27 19.57
CA THR A 67 2.95 -6.54 18.17
C THR A 67 2.01 -7.74 18.06
N LEU A 68 2.27 -8.86 18.75
CA LEU A 68 1.38 -10.02 18.72
C LEU A 68 -0.01 -9.72 19.28
N LEU A 69 -0.09 -8.97 20.39
CA LEU A 69 -1.36 -8.61 21.02
C LEU A 69 -2.17 -7.60 20.17
N LEU A 70 -1.51 -6.62 19.55
CA LEU A 70 -2.14 -5.65 18.66
C LEU A 70 -2.70 -6.31 17.39
N ASN A 71 -2.10 -7.41 16.92
CA ASN A 71 -2.62 -8.14 15.76
C ASN A 71 -3.57 -9.30 16.12
N PHE A 72 -3.85 -9.49 17.41
CA PHE A 72 -4.80 -10.50 17.89
C PHE A 72 -6.24 -9.97 17.84
N VAL A 73 -6.81 -9.97 16.63
CA VAL A 73 -8.18 -9.46 16.39
C VAL A 73 -9.22 -10.43 16.96
N ALA A 74 -9.69 -10.16 18.18
CA ALA A 74 -10.48 -11.11 18.99
C ALA A 74 -11.97 -11.25 18.59
N ASN A 75 -12.32 -11.10 17.32
CA ASN A 75 -13.71 -11.10 16.87
C ASN A 75 -14.05 -12.38 16.07
N SER A 76 -14.99 -13.14 16.63
CA SER A 76 -15.65 -14.37 16.12
C SER A 76 -14.73 -15.55 15.85
N TYR A 77 -14.33 -16.25 16.91
CA TYR A 77 -13.78 -17.59 16.81
C TYR A 77 -14.87 -18.53 16.30
N GLN A 78 -14.57 -19.25 15.23
CA GLN A 78 -15.30 -20.45 14.88
C GLN A 78 -14.50 -21.63 15.42
N ASP A 79 -15.16 -22.61 16.02
CA ASP A 79 -14.47 -23.81 16.55
C ASP A 79 -13.73 -24.60 15.46
N ASP A 80 -14.06 -24.37 14.19
CA ASP A 80 -13.42 -24.97 13.01
C ASP A 80 -12.36 -24.06 12.34
N ASP A 81 -12.02 -22.90 12.92
CA ASP A 81 -10.88 -22.07 12.48
C ASP A 81 -9.57 -22.64 13.02
N LEU A 82 -9.17 -23.78 12.43
CA LEU A 82 -8.00 -24.52 12.85
C LEU A 82 -6.80 -24.27 11.92
N PRO A 83 -5.59 -24.25 12.48
CA PRO A 83 -4.40 -24.19 11.66
C PRO A 83 -4.17 -25.53 10.95
N VAL A 84 -3.42 -25.51 9.84
CA VAL A 84 -3.22 -26.71 9.01
C VAL A 84 -2.63 -27.91 9.77
N TRP A 85 -1.84 -27.69 10.83
CA TRP A 85 -1.24 -28.76 11.62
C TRP A 85 -2.20 -29.44 12.62
N GLU A 86 -3.39 -28.86 12.84
CA GLU A 86 -4.47 -29.47 13.64
C GLU A 86 -5.50 -30.19 12.77
N LEU A 87 -5.38 -30.09 11.44
CA LEU A 87 -6.22 -30.81 10.51
C LEU A 87 -5.68 -32.22 10.22
N PRO A 88 -6.52 -33.14 9.70
CA PRO A 88 -6.03 -34.40 9.17
C PRO A 88 -4.91 -34.19 8.14
N GLN A 89 -3.91 -35.07 8.18
CA GLN A 89 -2.74 -35.03 7.30
C GLN A 89 -3.16 -34.83 5.84
N LEU A 90 -2.64 -33.77 5.21
CA LEU A 90 -2.93 -33.47 3.81
C LEU A 90 -2.29 -34.51 2.88
N THR A 91 -2.99 -34.77 1.77
CA THR A 91 -2.48 -35.60 0.67
C THR A 91 -1.95 -34.73 -0.48
N SER A 92 -1.53 -35.36 -1.57
CA SER A 92 -1.13 -34.66 -2.79
C SER A 92 -2.28 -33.90 -3.46
N SER A 93 -3.51 -34.38 -3.34
CA SER A 93 -4.70 -33.76 -3.91
C SER A 93 -5.16 -32.54 -3.10
N ALA A 94 -5.89 -31.63 -3.75
CA ALA A 94 -6.61 -30.59 -3.03
C ALA A 94 -7.74 -31.21 -2.19
N ARG A 95 -8.00 -30.63 -1.02
CA ARG A 95 -9.17 -30.97 -0.22
C ARG A 95 -10.44 -30.56 -0.97
N ARG A 96 -11.42 -31.47 -1.03
CA ARG A 96 -12.73 -31.16 -1.63
C ARG A 96 -13.48 -30.19 -0.73
N GLY A 97 -13.96 -29.08 -1.30
CA GLY A 97 -14.71 -28.07 -0.54
C GLY A 97 -13.89 -27.31 0.49
N ALA A 98 -12.56 -27.22 0.33
CA ALA A 98 -11.72 -26.42 1.21
C ALA A 98 -12.17 -24.96 1.19
N GLN A 99 -12.46 -24.41 2.37
CA GLN A 99 -12.80 -22.99 2.55
C GLN A 99 -12.02 -22.44 3.74
N GLY A 100 -11.69 -21.15 3.70
CA GLY A 100 -11.20 -20.44 4.87
C GLY A 100 -12.35 -20.32 5.88
N THR A 101 -12.11 -20.75 7.11
CA THR A 101 -13.10 -20.72 8.20
C THR A 101 -12.83 -19.57 9.18
N GLY A 102 -11.70 -18.89 9.04
CA GLY A 102 -11.33 -17.72 9.82
C GLY A 102 -9.86 -17.31 9.61
N PRO A 103 -9.34 -16.38 10.43
CA PRO A 103 -7.96 -15.92 10.33
C PRO A 103 -6.92 -17.04 10.50
N VAL A 104 -7.12 -18.00 11.40
CA VAL A 104 -6.11 -19.03 11.72
C VAL A 104 -5.90 -20.00 10.55
N SER A 105 -7.00 -20.43 9.93
CA SER A 105 -6.99 -21.26 8.73
C SER A 105 -6.37 -20.51 7.54
N LEU A 106 -6.61 -19.21 7.40
CA LEU A 106 -5.97 -18.39 6.36
C LEU A 106 -4.48 -18.17 6.58
N PHE A 107 -4.04 -17.88 7.81
CA PHE A 107 -2.63 -17.68 8.13
C PHE A 107 -1.77 -18.93 7.90
N SER A 108 -2.41 -20.11 7.88
CA SER A 108 -1.74 -21.39 7.63
C SER A 108 -2.23 -22.07 6.35
N TRP A 109 -2.86 -21.32 5.42
CA TRP A 109 -3.52 -21.90 4.26
C TRP A 109 -2.55 -22.73 3.39
N PRO A 110 -2.82 -24.03 3.17
CA PRO A 110 -1.89 -24.91 2.46
C PRO A 110 -2.08 -24.80 0.94
N GLN A 111 -1.79 -23.64 0.38
CA GLN A 111 -2.00 -23.37 -1.04
C GLN A 111 -1.03 -24.10 -1.97
N ARG A 112 0.06 -24.63 -1.41
CA ARG A 112 1.03 -25.49 -2.08
C ARG A 112 1.17 -26.82 -1.34
N ARG A 113 1.57 -27.85 -2.07
CA ARG A 113 2.09 -29.10 -1.49
C ARG A 113 3.59 -29.10 -1.68
N ILE A 114 4.32 -29.06 -0.57
CA ILE A 114 5.76 -28.89 -0.56
C ILE A 114 6.40 -30.07 0.16
N ARG A 115 7.42 -30.67 -0.47
CA ARG A 115 8.25 -31.70 0.14
C ARG A 115 9.71 -31.28 0.07
N LEU A 116 10.36 -31.25 1.22
CA LEU A 116 11.80 -31.00 1.35
C LEU A 116 12.54 -32.35 1.32
N PHE A 117 13.70 -32.37 0.67
CA PHE A 117 14.57 -33.54 0.63
C PHE A 117 15.93 -33.15 1.19
N THR A 118 16.38 -33.89 2.20
CA THR A 118 17.65 -33.66 2.87
C THR A 118 18.75 -34.54 2.28
N ASN A 119 19.99 -34.04 2.28
CA ASN A 119 21.18 -34.84 2.06
C ASN A 119 21.63 -35.54 3.36
N ASP A 120 22.71 -36.32 3.28
CA ASP A 120 23.27 -37.06 4.42
C ASP A 120 23.75 -36.17 5.57
N GLN A 121 24.01 -34.89 5.30
CA GLN A 121 24.39 -33.89 6.31
C GLN A 121 23.18 -33.25 7.01
N GLY A 122 21.95 -33.66 6.65
CA GLY A 122 20.71 -33.09 7.17
C GLY A 122 20.31 -31.74 6.56
N ASN A 123 21.07 -31.23 5.59
CA ASN A 123 20.73 -30.00 4.86
C ASN A 123 19.73 -30.29 3.74
N VAL A 124 18.83 -29.36 3.47
CA VAL A 124 17.85 -29.49 2.38
C VAL A 124 18.55 -29.21 1.05
N SER A 125 18.66 -30.24 0.21
CA SER A 125 19.36 -30.18 -1.09
C SER A 125 18.41 -30.05 -2.28
N SER A 126 17.15 -30.45 -2.11
CA SER A 126 16.12 -30.32 -3.14
C SER A 126 14.73 -30.17 -2.57
N VAL A 127 13.81 -29.67 -3.40
CA VAL A 127 12.42 -29.39 -3.04
C VAL A 127 11.49 -29.76 -4.18
N LEU A 128 10.32 -30.32 -3.84
CA LEU A 128 9.18 -30.46 -4.74
C LEU A 128 8.11 -29.45 -4.32
N VAL A 129 7.67 -28.61 -5.26
CA VAL A 129 6.57 -27.66 -5.06
C VAL A 129 5.46 -27.96 -6.07
N CYS A 130 4.29 -28.32 -5.56
CA CYS A 130 3.09 -28.62 -6.33
C CYS A 130 1.92 -27.73 -5.88
N ASN A 131 0.84 -27.72 -6.66
CA ASN A 131 -0.39 -27.04 -6.28
C ASN A 131 -1.04 -27.70 -5.05
N GLY A 132 -1.53 -26.88 -4.13
CA GLY A 132 -2.30 -27.30 -2.97
C GLY A 132 -3.77 -26.94 -3.11
N ASP A 133 -4.35 -26.44 -2.03
CA ASP A 133 -5.75 -26.05 -1.98
C ASP A 133 -5.94 -24.70 -2.66
N PRO A 134 -6.83 -24.57 -3.65
CA PRO A 134 -7.22 -23.25 -4.16
C PRO A 134 -7.97 -22.49 -3.06
N ILE A 135 -7.91 -21.17 -3.10
CA ILE A 135 -8.65 -20.30 -2.19
C ILE A 135 -9.61 -19.41 -2.99
N ASP A 136 -10.84 -19.27 -2.50
CA ASP A 136 -11.84 -18.42 -3.12
C ASP A 136 -11.67 -16.98 -2.62
N TYR A 137 -10.73 -16.27 -3.23
CA TYR A 137 -10.30 -14.93 -2.79
C TYR A 137 -11.41 -13.88 -2.70
N GLN A 138 -12.52 -14.08 -3.43
CA GLN A 138 -13.66 -13.17 -3.45
C GLN A 138 -14.49 -13.21 -2.16
N PHE A 139 -14.35 -14.28 -1.37
CA PHE A 139 -15.22 -14.57 -0.23
C PHE A 139 -14.47 -14.61 1.11
N GLN A 140 -13.24 -14.07 1.15
CA GLN A 140 -12.40 -14.09 2.36
C GLN A 140 -12.49 -12.82 3.21
N ARG A 141 -13.33 -11.84 2.85
CA ARG A 141 -13.42 -10.56 3.57
C ARG A 141 -13.68 -10.70 5.06
N TRP A 142 -14.48 -11.69 5.43
CA TRP A 142 -14.85 -11.93 6.83
C TRP A 142 -13.79 -12.72 7.61
N ASN A 143 -12.89 -13.40 6.91
CA ASN A 143 -11.86 -14.26 7.49
C ASN A 143 -10.52 -13.53 7.61
N GLU A 144 -10.19 -12.68 6.65
CA GLU A 144 -8.91 -11.96 6.61
C GLU A 144 -9.01 -10.61 7.36
N VAL A 145 -7.97 -10.33 8.15
CA VAL A 145 -7.95 -9.21 9.10
C VAL A 145 -6.85 -8.19 8.82
N MET A 146 -5.84 -8.56 8.03
CA MET A 146 -4.61 -7.81 7.79
C MET A 146 -4.60 -7.07 6.44
N THR A 147 -5.69 -7.05 5.67
CA THR A 147 -5.75 -6.29 4.41
C THR A 147 -6.92 -5.32 4.40
N GLY A 148 -6.72 -4.15 3.81
CA GLY A 148 -7.82 -3.32 3.34
C GLY A 148 -8.46 -3.93 2.10
N TRP A 149 -9.69 -3.49 1.79
CA TRP A 149 -10.48 -4.01 0.68
C TRP A 149 -10.91 -2.92 -0.28
N ARG A 150 -11.10 -3.28 -1.54
CA ARG A 150 -11.66 -2.40 -2.58
C ARG A 150 -12.87 -3.06 -3.24
N HIS A 151 -13.92 -2.28 -3.50
CA HIS A 151 -15.07 -2.77 -4.24
C HIS A 151 -14.68 -3.16 -5.67
N SER A 152 -15.10 -4.33 -6.13
CA SER A 152 -14.75 -4.86 -7.45
C SER A 152 -15.98 -5.00 -8.33
N VAL A 153 -16.29 -3.97 -9.11
CA VAL A 153 -17.40 -3.98 -10.08
C VAL A 153 -17.42 -5.23 -10.98
N PRO A 154 -16.29 -5.70 -11.55
CA PRO A 154 -16.30 -6.91 -12.39
C PRO A 154 -16.71 -8.17 -11.62
N GLN A 155 -16.21 -8.35 -10.39
CA GLN A 155 -16.56 -9.52 -9.58
C GLN A 155 -17.99 -9.41 -9.06
N SER A 156 -18.44 -8.20 -8.68
CA SER A 156 -19.80 -7.99 -8.23
C SER A 156 -20.82 -8.35 -9.30
N LYS A 157 -20.55 -7.97 -10.56
CA LYS A 157 -21.35 -8.38 -11.71
C LYS A 157 -21.32 -9.90 -11.94
N LYS A 158 -20.16 -10.53 -11.82
CA LYS A 158 -19.98 -11.97 -12.03
C LYS A 158 -20.76 -12.82 -11.02
N PHE A 159 -20.79 -12.40 -9.76
CA PHE A 159 -21.41 -13.16 -8.65
C PHE A 159 -22.78 -12.63 -8.25
N ASN A 160 -23.28 -11.58 -8.91
CA ASN A 160 -24.57 -10.93 -8.63
C ASN A 160 -24.74 -10.54 -7.14
N THR A 161 -23.67 -10.04 -6.54
CA THR A 161 -23.61 -9.57 -5.15
C THR A 161 -22.45 -8.59 -5.01
N GLN A 162 -22.41 -7.78 -3.95
CA GLN A 162 -21.31 -6.84 -3.74
C GLN A 162 -20.04 -7.61 -3.32
N VAL A 163 -19.01 -7.58 -4.18
CA VAL A 163 -17.74 -8.27 -3.95
C VAL A 163 -16.64 -7.25 -3.70
N TYR A 164 -15.91 -7.47 -2.61
CA TYR A 164 -14.70 -6.75 -2.25
C TYR A 164 -13.50 -7.65 -2.45
N MET A 165 -12.44 -7.10 -3.03
CA MET A 165 -11.17 -7.80 -3.23
C MET A 165 -10.07 -7.16 -2.39
N PRO A 166 -9.01 -7.89 -2.02
CA PRO A 166 -7.87 -7.31 -1.33
C PRO A 166 -7.34 -6.10 -2.10
N ARG A 167 -7.08 -5.02 -1.37
CA ARG A 167 -6.42 -3.83 -1.91
C ARG A 167 -4.92 -4.01 -1.75
N GLN A 168 -4.22 -4.17 -2.87
CA GLN A 168 -2.76 -4.10 -2.90
C GLN A 168 -2.28 -2.65 -2.84
N PHE A 169 -1.12 -2.44 -2.25
CA PHE A 169 -0.43 -1.16 -2.30
C PHE A 169 0.27 -0.97 -3.65
N ILE A 170 0.52 0.28 -4.02
CA ILE A 170 1.20 0.63 -5.27
C ILE A 170 2.69 0.80 -4.95
N PRO A 171 3.61 -0.04 -5.48
CA PRO A 171 5.03 -0.02 -5.10
C PRO A 171 5.71 1.33 -5.36
N THR A 172 5.27 2.04 -6.41
CA THR A 172 5.83 3.32 -6.84
C THR A 172 5.33 4.51 -6.01
N GLU A 173 4.48 4.28 -5.01
CA GLU A 173 3.88 5.32 -4.20
C GLU A 173 4.18 5.10 -2.72
N LYS A 174 4.44 6.20 -2.01
CA LYS A 174 4.54 6.22 -0.55
C LYS A 174 3.19 5.87 0.05
N LEU A 175 3.17 5.09 1.14
CA LEU A 175 1.96 4.57 1.77
C LEU A 175 0.96 5.67 2.15
N TRP A 176 1.46 6.82 2.64
CA TRP A 176 0.61 7.94 3.03
C TRP A 176 -0.21 8.55 1.88
N ARG A 177 0.22 8.36 0.62
CA ARG A 177 -0.54 8.83 -0.55
C ARG A 177 -1.86 8.09 -0.75
N GLY A 178 -1.99 6.90 -0.16
CA GLY A 178 -3.18 6.06 -0.24
C GLY A 178 -3.95 5.95 1.08
N LEU A 179 -3.91 7.01 1.91
CA LEU A 179 -4.55 7.08 3.21
C LEU A 179 -6.09 7.00 3.14
N ASP A 180 -6.68 7.57 2.09
CA ASP A 180 -8.11 7.51 1.78
C ASP A 180 -8.66 6.08 1.72
N ALA A 181 -7.85 5.16 1.24
CA ALA A 181 -8.21 3.76 1.10
C ALA A 181 -7.60 2.87 2.20
N LEU A 182 -6.70 3.42 3.05
CA LEU A 182 -6.19 2.74 4.24
C LEU A 182 -7.12 2.97 5.44
N LEU A 183 -7.55 4.22 5.63
CA LEU A 183 -8.42 4.70 6.70
C LEU A 183 -9.71 5.30 6.14
N PRO A 184 -10.48 4.56 5.32
CA PRO A 184 -11.61 5.14 4.60
C PRO A 184 -12.69 5.68 5.52
N VAL A 185 -13.45 6.61 4.95
CA VAL A 185 -14.75 7.01 5.47
C VAL A 185 -15.78 5.98 4.99
N LEU A 186 -16.45 5.34 5.93
CA LEU A 186 -17.45 4.32 5.62
C LEU A 186 -18.80 4.97 5.31
N GLN A 187 -19.28 4.77 4.08
CA GLN A 187 -20.61 5.14 3.60
C GLN A 187 -21.33 3.87 3.08
N SER A 188 -22.63 3.97 2.77
CA SER A 188 -23.45 2.81 2.34
C SER A 188 -22.90 2.07 1.11
N ASP A 189 -22.16 2.75 0.24
CA ASP A 189 -21.50 2.20 -0.96
C ASP A 189 -19.98 2.45 -0.93
N ALA A 190 -19.34 2.16 0.20
CA ALA A 190 -17.92 2.46 0.38
C ALA A 190 -17.04 1.79 -0.69
N GLN A 191 -16.27 2.60 -1.43
CA GLN A 191 -15.30 2.10 -2.41
C GLN A 191 -14.20 1.27 -1.75
N TYR A 192 -13.85 1.60 -0.50
CA TYR A 192 -12.81 0.96 0.28
C TYR A 192 -13.33 0.56 1.66
N LEU A 193 -12.78 -0.51 2.20
CA LEU A 193 -12.97 -0.92 3.59
C LEU A 193 -11.60 -1.05 4.27
N PRO A 194 -11.48 -0.65 5.55
CA PRO A 194 -10.22 -0.76 6.27
C PRO A 194 -9.85 -2.23 6.52
N ALA A 195 -8.59 -2.44 6.89
CA ALA A 195 -8.19 -3.72 7.48
C ALA A 195 -8.79 -3.84 8.88
N ARG A 196 -9.35 -5.02 9.21
CA ARG A 196 -9.98 -5.26 10.52
C ARG A 196 -9.01 -5.08 11.68
N VAL A 197 -7.70 -5.26 11.46
CA VAL A 197 -6.66 -4.99 12.48
C VAL A 197 -6.57 -3.52 12.87
N LEU A 198 -6.90 -2.59 11.96
CA LEU A 198 -6.96 -1.15 12.26
C LEU A 198 -8.22 -0.82 13.05
N ASP A 199 -9.36 -1.38 12.65
CA ASP A 199 -10.62 -1.26 13.41
C ASP A 199 -10.47 -1.85 14.83
N TRP A 200 -9.73 -2.95 14.95
CA TRP A 200 -9.40 -3.56 16.24
C TRP A 200 -8.56 -2.63 17.11
N SER A 201 -7.56 -1.97 16.55
CA SER A 201 -6.74 -0.99 17.29
C SER A 201 -7.60 0.18 17.77
N ALA A 202 -8.47 0.71 16.92
CA ALA A 202 -9.44 1.75 17.30
C ALA A 202 -10.41 1.28 18.39
N LYS A 203 -10.88 0.04 18.31
CA LYS A 203 -11.72 -0.57 19.34
C LYS A 203 -10.99 -0.67 20.68
N LEU A 204 -9.74 -1.13 20.70
CA LEU A 204 -8.96 -1.21 21.93
C LEU A 204 -8.78 0.15 22.60
N ALA A 205 -8.60 1.23 21.82
CA ALA A 205 -8.58 2.58 22.34
C ALA A 205 -9.94 3.01 22.90
N GLY A 206 -11.03 2.78 22.14
CA GLY A 206 -12.39 3.11 22.58
C GLY A 206 -12.85 2.35 23.83
N ASP A 207 -12.33 1.14 24.05
CA ASP A 207 -12.57 0.35 25.26
C ASP A 207 -11.64 0.74 26.44
N GLY A 208 -10.73 1.71 26.25
CA GLY A 208 -9.77 2.16 27.26
C GLY A 208 -8.61 1.20 27.53
N ILE A 209 -8.38 0.22 26.65
CA ILE A 209 -7.26 -0.73 26.74
C ILE A 209 -5.97 -0.09 26.19
N LEU A 210 -6.09 0.68 25.11
CA LEU A 210 -5.02 1.56 24.62
C LEU A 210 -5.30 3.01 25.05
N PRO A 211 -4.24 3.80 25.32
CA PRO A 211 -4.38 5.23 25.46
C PRO A 211 -5.01 5.86 24.20
N ASP A 212 -5.76 6.93 24.42
CA ASP A 212 -6.42 7.70 23.37
C ASP A 212 -5.44 8.38 22.40
N ASP A 213 -4.23 8.66 22.86
CA ASP A 213 -3.12 9.23 22.11
C ASP A 213 -2.11 8.16 21.65
N HIS A 214 -2.47 6.87 21.75
CA HIS A 214 -1.58 5.80 21.31
C HIS A 214 -1.21 5.97 19.83
N LEU A 215 0.09 5.97 19.56
CA LEU A 215 0.62 6.05 18.21
C LEU A 215 0.60 4.65 17.59
N THR A 216 -0.35 4.41 16.70
CA THR A 216 -0.45 3.17 15.93
C THR A 216 0.59 3.20 14.81
N GLU A 217 1.66 2.42 14.94
CA GLU A 217 2.58 2.14 13.84
C GLU A 217 2.07 0.93 13.03
N ILE A 218 2.06 1.07 11.72
CA ILE A 218 1.78 -0.02 10.78
C ILE A 218 3.00 -0.28 9.91
N GLU A 219 3.22 -1.54 9.61
CA GLU A 219 4.17 -2.01 8.61
C GLU A 219 3.41 -2.77 7.52
N THR A 220 3.71 -2.44 6.28
CA THR A 220 3.12 -3.10 5.12
C THR A 220 4.18 -3.82 4.33
N VAL A 221 3.85 -5.00 3.83
CA VAL A 221 4.69 -5.76 2.91
C VAL A 221 3.82 -6.17 1.73
N GLY A 222 4.23 -5.76 0.54
CA GLY A 222 3.56 -6.07 -0.72
C GLY A 222 4.47 -6.79 -1.69
N VAL A 223 3.85 -7.55 -2.58
CA VAL A 223 4.53 -8.25 -3.67
C VAL A 223 3.90 -7.88 -4.99
N THR A 224 4.73 -7.44 -5.93
CA THR A 224 4.36 -7.30 -7.33
C THR A 224 4.86 -8.52 -8.08
N TYR A 225 3.93 -9.18 -8.77
CA TYR A 225 4.25 -10.27 -9.66
C TYR A 225 4.38 -9.78 -11.09
N GLY A 226 5.28 -10.40 -11.84
CA GLY A 226 5.49 -10.12 -13.25
C GLY A 226 4.40 -10.72 -14.14
N ALA A 227 4.75 -10.94 -15.41
CA ALA A 227 3.81 -11.39 -16.43
C ALA A 227 2.99 -12.61 -15.99
N GLN A 228 1.66 -12.50 -16.09
CA GLN A 228 0.70 -13.55 -15.74
C GLN A 228 0.83 -14.10 -14.30
N SER A 229 1.40 -13.31 -13.39
CA SER A 229 1.72 -13.74 -12.03
C SER A 229 2.66 -14.95 -11.97
N ALA A 230 3.41 -15.23 -13.04
CA ALA A 230 4.27 -16.41 -13.16
C ALA A 230 5.74 -16.14 -12.78
N SER A 231 6.05 -14.91 -12.35
CA SER A 231 7.36 -14.52 -11.84
C SER A 231 7.21 -13.47 -10.74
N TRP A 232 8.24 -13.32 -9.95
CA TRP A 232 8.39 -12.21 -9.01
C TRP A 232 8.95 -11.01 -9.75
N ASP A 233 8.46 -9.81 -9.43
CA ASP A 233 9.00 -8.56 -9.97
C ASP A 233 9.62 -7.74 -8.84
N GLU A 234 8.81 -7.28 -7.91
CA GLU A 234 9.23 -6.40 -6.81
C GLU A 234 8.63 -6.87 -5.47
N ILE A 235 9.40 -6.71 -4.40
CA ILE A 235 8.92 -6.78 -3.02
C ILE A 235 9.19 -5.42 -2.41
N PHE A 236 8.19 -4.83 -1.80
CA PHE A 236 8.31 -3.53 -1.16
C PHE A 236 7.74 -3.57 0.24
N SER A 237 8.24 -2.68 1.08
CA SER A 237 7.75 -2.47 2.43
C SER A 237 7.72 -0.99 2.75
N ASP A 238 6.69 -0.55 3.45
CA ASP A 238 6.58 0.82 3.94
C ASP A 238 5.95 0.80 5.34
N LYS A 239 6.22 1.83 6.13
CA LYS A 239 5.67 2.01 7.46
C LYS A 239 4.80 3.24 7.50
N LEU A 240 3.92 3.39 8.49
CA LEU A 240 3.24 4.65 8.75
C LEU A 240 2.82 4.68 10.22
N ALA A 241 2.87 5.85 10.85
CA ALA A 241 2.43 6.03 12.22
C ALA A 241 1.38 7.12 12.27
N PHE A 242 0.30 6.89 13.02
CA PHE A 242 -0.80 7.83 13.22
C PHE A 242 -1.48 7.58 14.55
N ASN A 243 -2.16 8.59 15.10
CA ASN A 243 -2.94 8.44 16.32
C ASN A 243 -4.05 7.38 16.13
N VAL A 244 -4.17 6.43 17.06
CA VAL A 244 -5.11 5.30 17.02
C VAL A 244 -6.56 5.71 16.76
N ARG A 245 -6.99 6.87 17.26
CA ARG A 245 -8.35 7.40 17.06
C ARG A 245 -8.65 7.70 15.60
N LEU A 246 -7.64 7.99 14.79
CA LEU A 246 -7.82 8.19 13.34
C LEU A 246 -8.34 6.92 12.65
N ALA A 247 -8.10 5.72 13.19
CA ALA A 247 -8.67 4.49 12.66
C ALA A 247 -10.16 4.31 12.99
N ALA A 248 -10.69 5.03 13.98
CA ALA A 248 -12.08 4.88 14.40
C ALA A 248 -13.06 5.25 13.28
N SER A 249 -14.18 4.52 13.20
CA SER A 249 -15.22 4.74 12.19
C SER A 249 -15.90 6.11 12.33
N HIS A 250 -15.99 6.65 13.54
CA HIS A 250 -16.56 7.97 13.82
C HIS A 250 -15.60 9.15 13.58
N SER A 251 -14.31 8.91 13.33
CA SER A 251 -13.28 9.95 13.18
C SER A 251 -13.33 10.62 11.79
N PHE A 252 -14.53 10.85 11.26
CA PHE A 252 -14.77 11.34 9.89
C PHE A 252 -14.13 12.71 9.63
N PRO A 253 -14.37 13.77 10.42
CA PRO A 253 -13.79 15.09 10.14
C PRO A 253 -12.26 15.07 10.12
N ALA A 254 -11.65 14.38 11.09
CA ALA A 254 -10.20 14.25 11.16
C ALA A 254 -9.60 13.48 9.96
N LYS A 255 -10.29 12.43 9.47
CA LYS A 255 -9.88 11.71 8.24
C LYS A 255 -9.92 12.63 7.02
N GLU A 256 -10.98 13.43 6.85
CA GLU A 256 -11.10 14.37 5.73
C GLU A 256 -9.96 15.41 5.72
N ILE A 257 -9.53 15.85 6.90
CA ILE A 257 -8.42 16.78 7.06
C ILE A 257 -7.09 16.14 6.64
N VAL A 258 -6.85 14.89 7.03
CA VAL A 258 -5.69 14.12 6.58
C VAL A 258 -5.73 13.91 5.06
N PHE A 259 -6.88 13.59 4.48
CA PHE A 259 -7.01 13.45 3.02
C PHE A 259 -6.77 14.76 2.29
N SER A 260 -7.24 15.87 2.86
CA SER A 260 -6.98 17.22 2.36
C SER A 260 -5.49 17.53 2.39
N ALA A 261 -4.78 17.19 3.46
CA ALA A 261 -3.32 17.35 3.55
C ALA A 261 -2.60 16.55 2.44
N VAL A 262 -3.01 15.29 2.21
CA VAL A 262 -2.47 14.47 1.11
C VAL A 262 -2.71 15.14 -0.25
N ALA A 263 -3.94 15.56 -0.53
CA ALA A 263 -4.31 16.21 -1.78
C ALA A 263 -3.52 17.49 -2.02
N ARG A 264 -3.42 18.36 -1.00
CA ARG A 264 -2.63 19.60 -1.02
C ARG A 264 -1.15 19.34 -1.36
N ALA A 265 -0.55 18.33 -0.73
CA ALA A 265 0.84 17.94 -1.01
C ALA A 265 1.02 17.45 -2.46
N VAL A 266 0.14 16.55 -2.92
CA VAL A 266 0.20 15.99 -4.29
C VAL A 266 0.01 17.08 -5.34
N GLU A 267 -0.94 17.99 -5.15
CA GLU A 267 -1.17 19.10 -6.07
C GLU A 267 0.01 20.07 -6.12
N ALA A 268 0.61 20.39 -4.97
CA ALA A 268 1.80 21.23 -4.90
C ALA A 268 3.01 20.60 -5.60
N ILE A 269 3.24 19.30 -5.41
CA ILE A 269 4.29 18.54 -6.08
C ILE A 269 4.03 18.45 -7.60
N ASN A 270 2.77 18.34 -8.02
CA ASN A 270 2.39 18.41 -9.44
C ASN A 270 2.65 19.80 -10.05
N ALA A 271 2.42 20.87 -9.28
CA ALA A 271 2.79 22.23 -9.69
C ALA A 271 4.32 22.36 -9.85
N LEU A 272 5.11 21.81 -8.93
CA LEU A 272 6.58 21.76 -9.02
C LEU A 272 7.05 20.97 -10.26
N GLY A 273 6.45 19.81 -10.53
CA GLY A 273 6.71 19.05 -11.75
C GLY A 273 6.42 19.86 -13.01
N SER A 274 5.31 20.60 -13.01
CA SER A 274 4.93 21.45 -14.14
C SER A 274 5.89 22.63 -14.32
N LEU A 275 6.42 23.19 -13.23
CA LEU A 275 7.49 24.20 -13.29
C LEU A 275 8.72 23.64 -14.00
N ALA A 276 9.28 22.54 -13.51
CA ALA A 276 10.48 21.93 -14.07
C ALA A 276 10.31 21.56 -15.55
N GLY A 277 9.18 20.95 -15.91
CA GLY A 277 8.87 20.64 -17.30
C GLY A 277 8.80 21.89 -18.19
N ASN A 278 8.16 22.98 -17.73
CA ASN A 278 8.07 24.22 -18.51
C ASN A 278 9.44 24.92 -18.64
N LEU A 279 10.28 24.88 -17.61
CA LEU A 279 11.66 25.40 -17.68
C LEU A 279 12.48 24.62 -18.71
N GLN A 280 12.32 23.29 -18.76
CA GLN A 280 13.01 22.47 -19.75
C GLN A 280 12.51 22.74 -21.17
N VAL A 281 11.20 22.92 -21.37
CA VAL A 281 10.65 23.34 -22.67
C VAL A 281 11.17 24.72 -23.09
N ALA A 282 11.27 25.67 -22.16
CA ALA A 282 11.85 26.99 -22.42
C ALA A 282 13.32 26.89 -22.85
N ALA A 283 14.07 25.94 -22.31
CA ALA A 283 15.44 25.62 -22.72
C ALA A 283 15.52 24.77 -24.02
N GLY A 284 14.40 24.28 -24.54
CA GLY A 284 14.33 23.45 -25.75
C GLY A 284 14.46 21.94 -25.52
N GLY A 285 14.31 21.46 -24.28
CA GLY A 285 14.31 20.05 -23.93
C GLY A 285 12.92 19.44 -23.74
N ASP A 286 12.90 18.23 -23.17
CA ASP A 286 11.70 17.42 -22.94
C ASP A 286 10.96 17.79 -21.64
N TYR A 287 9.63 17.91 -21.71
CA TYR A 287 8.79 18.27 -20.56
C TYR A 287 8.64 17.11 -19.57
N ASP A 288 8.36 15.91 -20.09
CA ASP A 288 7.85 14.80 -19.28
C ASP A 288 8.94 14.24 -18.35
N SER A 289 10.17 14.09 -18.86
CA SER A 289 11.31 13.62 -18.07
C SER A 289 11.64 14.58 -16.91
N ALA A 290 11.71 15.89 -17.19
CA ALA A 290 11.99 16.91 -16.18
C ALA A 290 10.85 17.00 -15.14
N ALA A 291 9.59 16.94 -15.60
CA ALA A 291 8.45 16.97 -14.71
C ALA A 291 8.37 15.72 -13.82
N ALA A 292 8.68 14.54 -14.35
CA ALA A 292 8.72 13.30 -13.58
C ALA A 292 9.83 13.32 -12.52
N ALA A 293 11.04 13.76 -12.88
CA ALA A 293 12.16 13.90 -11.95
C ALA A 293 11.83 14.88 -10.81
N ALA A 294 11.22 16.02 -11.14
CA ALA A 294 10.84 17.01 -10.14
C ALA A 294 9.71 16.53 -9.21
N ARG A 295 8.74 15.77 -9.72
CA ARG A 295 7.73 15.12 -8.86
C ARG A 295 8.38 14.09 -7.92
N ALA A 296 9.29 13.26 -8.43
CA ALA A 296 9.99 12.26 -7.63
C ALA A 296 10.78 12.92 -6.49
N SER A 297 11.52 14.01 -6.79
CA SER A 297 12.21 14.82 -5.78
C SER A 297 11.24 15.46 -4.79
N GLY A 298 10.14 16.05 -5.26
CA GLY A 298 9.12 16.64 -4.40
C GLY A 298 8.51 15.62 -3.42
N PHE A 299 8.22 14.40 -3.88
CA PHE A 299 7.73 13.34 -3.00
C PHE A 299 8.78 12.88 -2.00
N ALA A 300 10.03 12.72 -2.43
CA ALA A 300 11.12 12.29 -1.53
C ALA A 300 11.35 13.30 -0.40
N GLU A 301 11.33 14.60 -0.73
CA GLU A 301 11.56 15.70 0.23
C GLU A 301 10.38 15.98 1.14
N THR A 302 9.15 15.64 0.72
CA THR A 302 7.93 15.86 1.53
C THR A 302 7.60 14.64 2.41
N ASP A 303 8.19 13.48 2.12
CA ASP A 303 7.86 12.20 2.78
C ASP A 303 8.05 12.25 4.30
N SER A 304 9.21 12.72 4.77
CA SER A 304 9.50 12.85 6.21
C SER A 304 8.57 13.84 6.90
N ASP A 305 8.31 14.97 6.26
CA ASP A 305 7.53 16.08 6.82
C ASP A 305 6.07 15.66 7.00
N PHE A 306 5.50 14.98 6.00
CA PHE A 306 4.14 14.45 6.09
C PHE A 306 4.02 13.40 7.20
N ARG A 307 4.99 12.48 7.30
CA ARG A 307 4.98 11.43 8.34
C ARG A 307 5.11 11.99 9.74
N ALA A 308 5.99 12.98 9.92
CA ALA A 308 6.15 13.68 11.20
C ALA A 308 4.85 14.39 11.59
N TRP A 309 4.23 15.11 10.65
CA TRP A 309 2.95 15.76 10.87
C TRP A 309 1.85 14.76 11.26
N LEU A 310 1.69 13.67 10.49
CA LEU A 310 0.68 12.65 10.76
C LEU A 310 0.87 11.95 12.12
N ALA A 311 2.11 11.72 12.53
CA ALA A 311 2.42 11.11 13.83
C ALA A 311 2.06 12.02 15.01
N THR A 312 2.05 13.34 14.80
CA THR A 312 1.66 14.34 15.81
C THR A 312 0.22 14.83 15.67
N PHE A 313 -0.49 14.39 14.62
CA PHE A 313 -1.85 14.83 14.33
C PHE A 313 -2.82 14.30 15.40
N ASP A 314 -3.54 15.22 16.04
CA ASP A 314 -4.56 14.93 17.04
C ASP A 314 -5.97 14.98 16.41
N PRO A 315 -6.66 13.83 16.30
CA PRO A 315 -8.02 13.76 15.74
C PRO A 315 -9.09 14.53 16.52
N GLU A 316 -8.85 14.90 17.78
CA GLU A 316 -9.78 15.67 18.61
C GLU A 316 -9.31 17.13 18.84
N GLY A 317 -8.18 17.51 18.25
CA GLY A 317 -7.60 18.84 18.37
C GLY A 317 -8.19 19.87 17.39
N ASP A 318 -7.51 21.00 17.25
CA ASP A 318 -7.82 22.00 16.22
C ASP A 318 -7.45 21.47 14.83
N LEU A 319 -8.42 20.86 14.14
CA LEU A 319 -8.19 20.19 12.87
C LEU A 319 -7.76 21.15 11.75
N GLU A 320 -8.42 22.31 11.65
CA GLU A 320 -8.10 23.31 10.63
C GLU A 320 -6.75 23.98 10.90
N GLY A 321 -6.45 24.28 12.17
CA GLY A 321 -5.13 24.79 12.55
C GLY A 321 -4.01 23.81 12.24
N GLN A 322 -4.20 22.52 12.52
CA GLN A 322 -3.23 21.46 12.18
C GLN A 322 -3.05 21.31 10.66
N LEU A 323 -4.13 21.41 9.87
CA LEU A 323 -4.05 21.39 8.41
C LEU A 323 -3.30 22.62 7.87
N GLN A 324 -3.55 23.79 8.46
CA GLN A 324 -2.88 25.02 8.05
C GLN A 324 -1.38 24.98 8.36
N GLN A 325 -0.99 24.47 9.54
CA GLN A 325 0.41 24.26 9.89
C GLN A 325 1.14 23.37 8.88
N PHE A 326 0.52 22.25 8.50
CA PHE A 326 1.06 21.40 7.43
C PHE A 326 1.17 22.14 6.11
N THR A 327 0.12 22.89 5.75
CA THR A 327 0.03 23.62 4.48
C THR A 327 1.12 24.67 4.36
N ASP A 328 1.42 25.38 5.45
CA ASP A 328 2.48 26.38 5.50
C ASP A 328 3.87 25.74 5.39
N ALA A 329 4.13 24.67 6.14
CA ALA A 329 5.38 23.93 6.06
C ALA A 329 5.62 23.33 4.66
N ALA A 330 4.59 22.75 4.06
CA ALA A 330 4.64 22.21 2.70
C ALA A 330 4.92 23.32 1.67
N ARG A 331 4.33 24.51 1.84
CA ARG A 331 4.54 25.64 0.94
C ARG A 331 5.99 26.08 0.96
N ASP A 332 6.56 26.25 2.14
CA ASP A 332 7.97 26.61 2.32
C ASP A 332 8.91 25.57 1.72
N ARG A 333 8.61 24.27 1.88
CA ARG A 333 9.38 23.18 1.26
C ARG A 333 9.34 23.29 -0.27
N ILE A 334 8.15 23.37 -0.85
CA ILE A 334 7.98 23.37 -2.31
C ILE A 334 8.55 24.65 -2.95
N LEU A 335 8.43 25.80 -2.29
CA LEU A 335 9.08 27.04 -2.74
C LEU A 335 10.60 26.91 -2.79
N ARG A 336 11.23 26.33 -1.75
CA ARG A 336 12.69 26.11 -1.74
C ARG A 336 13.15 25.19 -2.87
N LEU A 337 12.38 24.14 -3.18
CA LEU A 337 12.67 23.26 -4.32
C LEU A 337 12.54 24.02 -5.65
N ALA A 338 11.47 24.79 -5.81
CA ALA A 338 11.24 25.61 -6.99
C ALA A 338 12.36 26.64 -7.23
N GLU A 339 12.87 27.27 -6.17
CA GLU A 339 14.03 28.15 -6.26
C GLU A 339 15.27 27.46 -6.81
N GLY A 340 15.49 26.18 -6.46
CA GLY A 340 16.57 25.37 -7.04
C GLY A 340 16.44 25.28 -8.57
N TYR A 341 15.27 24.84 -9.06
CA TYR A 341 14.99 24.74 -10.49
C TYR A 341 15.11 26.08 -11.22
N LEU A 342 14.66 27.17 -10.60
CA LEU A 342 14.74 28.52 -11.18
C LEU A 342 16.18 29.04 -11.28
N ARG A 343 17.04 28.73 -10.30
CA ARG A 343 18.47 29.11 -10.34
C ARG A 343 19.25 28.32 -11.39
N GLU A 344 18.87 27.07 -11.62
CA GLU A 344 19.48 26.22 -12.65
C GLU A 344 19.01 26.57 -14.08
N ALA A 345 17.93 27.34 -14.22
CA ALA A 345 17.43 27.77 -15.51
C ALA A 345 18.42 28.71 -16.22
N GLY A 346 19.10 28.19 -17.25
CA GLY A 346 20.09 28.93 -18.03
C GLY A 346 19.50 30.04 -18.92
N PRO A 347 20.34 30.92 -19.50
CA PRO A 347 19.90 32.10 -20.28
C PRO A 347 18.90 31.79 -21.40
N THR A 348 18.98 30.60 -22.01
CA THR A 348 18.03 30.15 -23.06
C THR A 348 16.60 30.07 -22.54
N ALA A 349 16.39 29.58 -21.32
CA ALA A 349 15.06 29.49 -20.71
C ALA A 349 14.47 30.88 -20.38
N TRP A 350 15.34 31.87 -20.10
CA TRP A 350 14.94 33.24 -19.85
C TRP A 350 14.43 33.96 -21.11
N VAL A 351 15.09 33.73 -22.26
CA VAL A 351 14.59 34.19 -23.56
C VAL A 351 13.29 33.48 -23.92
N GLY A 352 13.23 32.18 -23.62
CA GLY A 352 12.07 31.34 -23.84
C GLY A 352 11.92 30.84 -25.28
N ARG A 353 10.92 29.99 -25.49
CA ARG A 353 10.68 29.32 -26.76
C ARG A 353 9.22 29.39 -27.15
N LYS A 354 8.97 29.54 -28.46
CA LYS A 354 7.64 29.36 -29.03
C LYS A 354 7.29 27.88 -29.09
N VAL A 355 6.14 27.53 -28.53
CA VAL A 355 5.58 26.19 -28.54
C VAL A 355 4.10 26.27 -28.91
N THR A 356 3.68 25.39 -29.80
CA THR A 356 2.28 25.30 -30.21
C THR A 356 1.54 24.35 -29.26
N ARG A 357 0.61 24.89 -28.47
CA ARG A 357 -0.34 24.09 -27.66
C ARG A 357 -1.76 24.45 -28.11
N ASN A 358 -2.64 23.46 -28.24
CA ASN A 358 -4.04 23.67 -28.65
C ASN A 358 -4.21 24.53 -29.93
N ARG A 359 -3.33 24.33 -30.92
CA ARG A 359 -3.28 25.08 -32.19
C ARG A 359 -3.01 26.59 -32.04
N GLN A 360 -2.54 27.03 -30.87
CA GLN A 360 -2.10 28.41 -30.61
C GLN A 360 -0.61 28.43 -30.27
N GLU A 361 0.12 29.44 -30.78
CA GLU A 361 1.50 29.68 -30.37
C GLU A 361 1.54 30.35 -29.00
N HIS A 362 2.26 29.71 -28.07
CA HIS A 362 2.59 30.29 -26.78
C HIS A 362 4.10 30.42 -26.68
N VAL A 363 4.57 31.57 -26.21
CA VAL A 363 5.94 31.67 -25.70
C VAL A 363 5.92 31.08 -24.29
N ILE A 364 6.89 30.22 -23.98
CA ILE A 364 7.18 29.77 -22.62
C ILE A 364 8.59 30.24 -22.27
N ASN A 365 8.70 31.03 -21.20
CA ASN A 365 9.95 31.46 -20.59
C ASN A 365 9.93 31.23 -19.06
N THR A 366 11.07 31.43 -18.40
CA THR A 366 11.22 31.29 -16.95
C THR A 366 10.19 32.10 -16.16
N GLY A 367 9.94 33.36 -16.52
CA GLY A 367 9.00 34.23 -15.80
C GLY A 367 7.54 33.77 -15.88
N GLN A 368 7.11 33.28 -17.05
CA GLN A 368 5.77 32.71 -17.22
C GLN A 368 5.64 31.39 -16.46
N ALA A 369 6.64 30.52 -16.53
CA ALA A 369 6.66 29.26 -15.81
C ALA A 369 6.57 29.48 -14.29
N ASP A 370 7.34 30.43 -13.74
CA ASP A 370 7.26 30.81 -12.33
C ASP A 370 5.88 31.40 -11.96
N SER A 371 5.33 32.29 -12.79
CA SER A 371 3.99 32.86 -12.53
C SER A 371 2.89 31.80 -12.49
N TRP A 372 2.91 30.84 -13.42
CA TRP A 372 1.96 29.72 -13.44
C TRP A 372 2.15 28.78 -12.25
N PHE A 373 3.41 28.52 -11.89
CA PHE A 373 3.75 27.74 -10.71
C PHE A 373 3.22 28.40 -9.44
N ARG A 374 3.53 29.68 -9.19
CA ARG A 374 3.07 30.42 -8.00
C ARG A 374 1.55 30.43 -7.87
N ARG A 375 0.84 30.62 -8.99
CA ARG A 375 -0.64 30.54 -9.01
C ARG A 375 -1.14 29.16 -8.66
N SER A 376 -0.54 28.11 -9.24
CA SER A 376 -0.93 26.73 -8.96
C SER A 376 -0.63 26.33 -7.52
N LEU A 377 0.51 26.78 -6.99
CA LEU A 377 0.92 26.56 -5.61
C LEU A 377 -0.02 27.27 -4.63
N ALA A 378 -0.40 28.52 -4.89
CA ALA A 378 -1.34 29.25 -4.04
C ALA A 378 -2.73 28.60 -4.00
N ARG A 379 -3.14 27.94 -5.08
CA ARG A 379 -4.39 27.16 -5.12
C ARG A 379 -4.26 25.85 -4.34
N ALA A 380 -3.14 25.14 -4.49
CA ALA A 380 -2.89 23.86 -3.82
C ALA A 380 -2.63 24.05 -2.31
N LEU A 381 -1.98 25.15 -1.92
CA LEU A 381 -1.55 25.46 -0.56
C LEU A 381 -2.03 26.86 -0.16
N PRO A 382 -3.35 27.04 0.07
CA PRO A 382 -3.92 28.34 0.40
C PRO A 382 -3.31 28.91 1.68
N TYR A 383 -3.22 30.24 1.75
CA TYR A 383 -2.89 30.93 2.99
C TYR A 383 -4.06 30.86 3.95
N ALA A 384 -3.78 30.97 5.25
CA ALA A 384 -4.82 31.16 6.26
C ALA A 384 -5.70 32.35 5.85
N ALA A 385 -7.01 32.21 5.98
CA ALA A 385 -7.92 33.32 5.80
C ALA A 385 -7.56 34.39 6.86
N SER A 386 -7.24 35.60 6.42
CA SER A 386 -7.09 36.74 7.34
C SER A 386 -8.44 37.02 7.99
N GLU A 387 -8.52 37.04 9.32
CA GLU A 387 -9.72 37.41 10.08
C GLU A 387 -10.15 38.89 9.90
N GLU A 388 -9.51 39.65 9.01
CA GLU A 388 -9.90 41.03 8.71
C GLU A 388 -11.02 41.07 7.68
N GLY A 389 -12.27 41.11 8.15
CA GLY A 389 -13.40 41.34 7.26
C GLY A 389 -14.83 41.26 7.82
N VAL A 390 -15.05 41.33 9.13
CA VAL A 390 -16.41 41.54 9.68
C VAL A 390 -16.38 42.61 10.78
N SER A 391 -16.08 43.84 10.38
CA SER A 391 -16.59 45.01 11.08
C SER A 391 -16.93 46.09 10.05
N ALA A 392 -18.20 46.13 9.65
CA ALA A 392 -18.88 47.33 9.17
C ALA A 392 -20.37 47.16 9.41
#